data_AF-A0A9P5YM60-F1
#
_entry.id   AF-A0A9P5YM60-F1
#
_cell.length_a   1.000
_cell.length_b   1.000
_cell.length_c   1.000
_cell.angle_alpha   90.00
_cell.angle_beta   90.00
_cell.angle_gamma   90.00
#
_symmetry.space_group_name_H-M   'P 1'
#
loop_
_entity.id
_entity.type
_entity.pdbx_description
1 polymer ?
#
loop_
_entity_poly.entity_id
_entity_poly.type
_entity_poly.pdbx_seq_one_letter_code
_entity_poly.pdbx_strand_id
1 'polypeptide(L)'
;MGAMHDSSTRFDPPKCHPNTRVAVLEYIMGWIFGRNDPEAYWILWLYGPAGAGKSAILQTIAEICANRKSILASFFFGRSDPTRNTFKPLIPTIACQIAVAIPEIRPLVELVIERDPIIFDKSIATQLQSLIIHPLKDLSASGFFSNPEINPRLIIIDGLDECNDPKAQSMILRALADAIRAQKLPLIFIIARRPEQNIQLTFNSDSLAGLWKSLVLDNTYKPNDDIRTFLVDSFQEIKSTHPHHQYIPNDWPSESNINHLIKKSSGQFLYASVVVRY
;
A
#
# COMPACT_ATOMS: atom_id res chain seq x y z
N MET A 1 -16.83 -5.05 -1.89
CA MET A 1 -15.37 -4.99 -1.75
C MET A 1 -14.99 -3.64 -1.15
N GLY A 2 -14.76 -3.59 0.17
CA GLY A 2 -14.56 -2.33 0.92
C GLY A 2 -13.09 -1.88 1.05
N ALA A 3 -12.14 -2.71 0.61
CA ALA A 3 -10.71 -2.59 0.95
C ALA A 3 -9.85 -2.02 -0.18
N MET A 4 -10.44 -1.71 -1.33
CA MET A 4 -9.72 -1.24 -2.52
C MET A 4 -9.33 0.25 -2.38
N HIS A 5 -8.35 0.70 -3.15
CA HIS A 5 -7.93 2.11 -3.18
C HIS A 5 -9.07 3.08 -3.54
N ASP A 6 -10.01 2.65 -4.37
CA ASP A 6 -11.15 3.40 -4.92
C ASP A 6 -12.50 3.05 -4.26
N SER A 7 -12.48 2.33 -3.14
CA SER A 7 -13.70 1.90 -2.46
C SER A 7 -14.41 3.05 -1.74
N SER A 8 -15.72 3.18 -1.93
CA SER A 8 -16.54 4.20 -1.26
C SER A 8 -16.56 4.07 0.27
N THR A 9 -16.33 2.88 0.82
CA THR A 9 -16.23 2.67 2.27
C THR A 9 -14.93 3.24 2.86
N ARG A 10 -14.01 3.71 2.01
CA ARG A 10 -12.79 4.43 2.37
C ARG A 10 -12.88 5.91 2.01
N PHE A 11 -14.09 6.47 1.92
CA PHE A 11 -14.32 7.87 1.56
C PHE A 11 -13.36 8.82 2.28
N ASP A 12 -12.77 9.72 1.49
CA ASP A 12 -11.62 10.55 1.84
C ASP A 12 -10.42 9.75 2.38
N PRO A 13 -9.84 8.84 1.57
CA PRO A 13 -8.73 8.03 2.03
C PRO A 13 -7.51 8.92 2.28
N PRO A 14 -6.64 8.59 3.23
CA PRO A 14 -5.44 9.39 3.49
C PRO A 14 -4.59 9.42 2.22
N LYS A 15 -4.13 10.60 1.80
CA LYS A 15 -3.23 10.81 0.65
C LYS A 15 -2.06 11.69 1.07
N CYS A 16 -0.95 11.59 0.34
CA CYS A 16 0.13 12.56 0.49
C CYS A 16 -0.39 13.95 0.11
N HIS A 17 -0.15 14.92 0.99
CA HIS A 17 -0.39 16.33 0.68
C HIS A 17 0.49 16.73 -0.52
N PRO A 18 0.02 17.61 -1.42
CA PRO A 18 0.84 18.10 -2.52
C PRO A 18 2.24 18.54 -2.06
N ASN A 19 3.25 18.22 -2.86
CA ASN A 19 4.66 18.55 -2.59
C ASN A 19 5.25 17.95 -1.30
N THR A 20 4.60 16.96 -0.68
CA THR A 20 5.16 16.18 0.44
C THR A 20 5.56 14.79 0.00
N ARG A 21 6.53 14.17 0.71
CA ARG A 21 7.00 12.80 0.46
C ARG A 21 7.47 12.57 -0.98
N VAL A 22 7.84 13.62 -1.71
CA VAL A 22 8.17 13.58 -3.15
C VAL A 22 9.28 12.56 -3.42
N ALA A 23 10.39 12.63 -2.68
CA ALA A 23 11.51 11.70 -2.85
C ALA A 23 11.11 10.22 -2.60
N VAL A 24 10.20 9.96 -1.66
CA VAL A 24 9.70 8.60 -1.38
C VAL A 24 8.82 8.12 -2.54
N LEU A 25 7.90 8.97 -3.00
CA LEU A 25 7.01 8.66 -4.12
C LEU A 25 7.81 8.41 -5.40
N GLU A 26 8.79 9.27 -5.72
CA GLU A 26 9.69 9.12 -6.86
C GLU A 26 10.50 7.83 -6.78
N TYR A 27 11.04 7.49 -5.62
CA TYR A 27 11.74 6.23 -5.42
C TYR A 27 10.84 5.02 -5.69
N ILE A 28 9.63 4.99 -5.11
CA ILE A 28 8.69 3.87 -5.29
C ILE A 28 8.29 3.76 -6.76
N MET A 29 7.99 4.87 -7.42
CA MET A 29 7.66 4.91 -8.85
C MET A 29 8.84 4.45 -9.71
N GLY A 30 10.06 4.89 -9.38
CA GLY A 30 11.28 4.41 -10.00
C GLY A 30 11.49 2.91 -9.84
N TRP A 31 11.11 2.33 -8.70
CA TRP A 31 11.15 0.88 -8.50
C TRP A 31 10.03 0.13 -9.27
N ILE A 32 8.82 0.68 -9.33
CA ILE A 32 7.69 0.07 -10.07
C ILE A 32 7.98 0.00 -11.58
N PHE A 33 8.53 1.07 -12.14
CA PHE A 33 8.73 1.22 -13.60
C PHE A 33 10.19 1.05 -14.05
N GLY A 34 11.13 0.95 -13.11
CA GLY A 34 12.56 0.80 -13.37
C GLY A 34 12.87 -0.56 -13.99
N ARG A 35 13.53 -0.53 -15.15
CA ARG A 35 13.56 -1.68 -16.06
C ARG A 35 14.66 -2.72 -15.82
N ASN A 36 15.70 -2.47 -15.03
CA ASN A 36 16.90 -3.34 -15.04
C ASN A 36 17.68 -3.31 -13.71
N ASP A 37 17.06 -3.66 -12.59
CA ASP A 37 17.84 -4.04 -11.40
C ASP A 37 18.22 -5.54 -11.55
N PRO A 38 19.51 -5.92 -11.63
CA PRO A 38 19.93 -7.33 -11.67
C PRO A 38 19.49 -8.12 -10.43
N GLU A 39 19.18 -7.41 -9.34
CA GLU A 39 18.58 -7.91 -8.10
C GLU A 39 17.10 -7.52 -8.01
N ALA A 40 16.30 -7.78 -9.05
CA ALA A 40 14.88 -7.39 -9.08
C ALA A 40 14.10 -7.98 -7.88
N TYR A 41 13.99 -7.18 -6.82
CA TYR A 41 13.21 -7.52 -5.64
C TYR A 41 11.74 -7.52 -6.01
N TRP A 42 11.03 -8.59 -5.63
CA TRP A 42 9.61 -8.77 -5.92
C TRP A 42 8.71 -8.09 -4.90
N ILE A 43 9.25 -7.80 -3.72
CA ILE A 43 8.50 -7.17 -2.63
C ILE A 43 9.23 -5.92 -2.13
N LEU A 44 8.57 -4.79 -2.18
CA LEU A 44 8.99 -3.57 -1.50
C LEU A 44 8.26 -3.43 -0.17
N TRP A 45 9.00 -3.39 0.91
CA TRP A 45 8.48 -3.17 2.26
C TRP A 45 8.54 -1.70 2.61
N LEU A 46 7.38 -1.07 2.75
CA LEU A 46 7.30 0.29 3.27
C LEU A 46 7.23 0.24 4.80
N TYR A 47 8.33 0.60 5.44
CA TYR A 47 8.52 0.47 6.87
C TYR A 47 8.56 1.84 7.53
N GLY A 48 7.94 1.99 8.70
CA GLY A 48 7.99 3.25 9.45
C GLY A 48 7.01 3.30 10.63
N PRO A 49 7.22 4.20 11.60
CA PRO A 49 6.41 4.27 12.80
C PRO A 49 4.94 4.59 12.52
N ALA A 50 4.08 4.40 13.53
CA ALA A 50 2.69 4.89 13.46
C ALA A 50 2.67 6.40 13.15
N GLY A 51 1.72 6.83 12.32
CA GLY A 51 1.61 8.24 11.93
C GLY A 51 2.66 8.75 10.93
N ALA A 52 3.58 7.92 10.45
CA ALA A 52 4.57 8.32 9.43
C ALA A 52 3.96 8.59 8.02
N GLY A 53 2.69 8.23 7.79
CA GLY A 53 2.03 8.44 6.49
C GLY A 53 2.16 7.28 5.49
N LYS A 54 2.47 6.06 5.94
CA LYS A 54 2.57 4.87 5.06
C LYS A 54 1.32 4.64 4.20
N SER A 55 0.14 4.61 4.83
CA SER A 55 -1.14 4.44 4.14
C SER A 55 -1.41 5.57 3.14
N ALA A 56 -1.00 6.80 3.48
CA ALA A 56 -1.10 7.96 2.58
C ALA A 56 -0.21 7.81 1.34
N ILE A 57 1.04 7.37 1.53
CA ILE A 57 1.97 7.06 0.44
C ILE A 57 1.41 5.95 -0.45
N LEU A 58 0.95 4.84 0.13
CA LEU A 58 0.42 3.72 -0.65
C LEU A 58 -0.88 4.08 -1.38
N GLN A 59 -1.75 4.89 -0.78
CA GLN A 59 -2.93 5.40 -1.46
C GLN A 59 -2.56 6.27 -2.67
N THR A 60 -1.63 7.22 -2.49
CA THR A 60 -1.16 8.07 -3.60
C THR A 60 -0.51 7.24 -4.71
N ILE A 61 0.32 6.25 -4.37
CA ILE A 61 0.90 5.32 -5.36
C ILE A 61 -0.18 4.51 -6.08
N ALA A 62 -1.19 4.02 -5.35
CA ALA A 62 -2.29 3.26 -5.94
C ALA A 62 -3.04 4.09 -6.98
N GLU A 63 -3.35 5.35 -6.67
CA GLU A 63 -4.06 6.27 -7.58
C GLU A 63 -3.22 6.62 -8.82
N ILE A 64 -1.94 6.91 -8.64
CA ILE A 64 -1.03 7.17 -9.77
C ILE A 64 -0.94 5.93 -10.69
N CYS A 65 -0.84 4.73 -10.10
CA CYS A 65 -0.73 3.48 -10.86
C CYS A 65 -2.05 3.06 -11.50
N ALA A 66 -3.20 3.34 -10.88
CA ALA A 66 -4.52 3.15 -11.46
C ALA A 66 -4.69 4.01 -12.72
N ASN A 67 -4.32 5.29 -12.65
CA ASN A 67 -4.35 6.20 -13.80
C ASN A 67 -3.43 5.75 -14.94
N ARG A 68 -2.32 5.06 -14.61
CA ARG A 68 -1.38 4.49 -15.57
C ARG A 68 -1.72 3.05 -15.99
N LYS A 69 -2.82 2.47 -15.49
CA LYS A 69 -3.23 1.07 -15.72
C LYS A 69 -2.14 0.04 -15.37
N SER A 70 -1.32 0.31 -14.36
CA SER A 70 -0.22 -0.56 -13.94
C SER A 70 -0.49 -1.35 -12.65
N ILE A 71 -1.55 -1.00 -11.92
CA ILE A 71 -1.99 -1.71 -10.71
C ILE A 71 -2.92 -2.87 -11.07
N LEU A 72 -2.66 -4.04 -10.49
CA LEU A 72 -3.51 -5.22 -10.58
C LEU A 72 -4.54 -5.26 -9.46
N ALA A 73 -4.10 -4.97 -8.24
CA ALA A 73 -4.94 -5.04 -7.07
C ALA A 73 -4.40 -4.18 -5.94
N SER A 74 -5.31 -3.82 -5.06
CA SER A 74 -5.02 -3.13 -3.81
C SER A 74 -5.86 -3.69 -2.69
N PHE A 75 -5.27 -3.80 -1.50
CA PHE A 75 -5.98 -4.18 -0.30
C PHE A 75 -5.46 -3.37 0.89
N PHE A 76 -6.36 -2.57 1.47
CA PHE A 76 -6.09 -1.75 2.64
C PHE A 76 -6.83 -2.35 3.84
N PHE A 77 -6.07 -2.96 4.74
CA PHE A 77 -6.58 -3.38 6.03
C PHE A 77 -7.08 -2.16 6.82
N GLY A 78 -8.00 -2.40 7.74
CA GLY A 78 -8.51 -1.35 8.62
C GLY A 78 -8.86 -1.93 9.97
N ARG A 79 -8.08 -1.60 11.02
CA ARG A 79 -8.23 -2.15 12.37
C ARG A 79 -9.66 -2.06 12.91
N SER A 80 -10.32 -0.92 12.68
CA SER A 80 -11.66 -0.62 13.21
C SER A 80 -12.79 -1.17 12.34
N ASP A 81 -12.50 -1.76 11.18
CA ASP A 81 -13.50 -2.28 10.26
C ASP A 81 -13.50 -3.81 10.31
N PRO A 82 -14.57 -4.46 10.83
CA PRO A 82 -14.63 -5.91 10.96
C PRO A 82 -14.59 -6.64 9.62
N THR A 83 -14.90 -5.94 8.52
CA THR A 83 -14.83 -6.50 7.16
C THR A 83 -13.41 -6.43 6.59
N ARG A 84 -12.49 -5.68 7.21
CA ARG A 84 -11.13 -5.41 6.71
C ARG A 84 -10.03 -5.61 7.76
N ASN A 85 -10.35 -6.07 8.96
CA ASN A 85 -9.37 -6.44 9.98
C ASN A 85 -9.08 -7.95 10.02
N THR A 86 -9.62 -8.73 9.05
CA THR A 86 -9.40 -10.18 8.93
C THR A 86 -8.72 -10.51 7.59
N PHE A 87 -8.05 -11.66 7.50
CA PHE A 87 -7.40 -12.10 6.26
C PHE A 87 -8.37 -12.72 5.24
N LYS A 88 -9.57 -13.15 5.67
CA LYS A 88 -10.54 -13.86 4.82
C LYS A 88 -10.83 -13.17 3.47
N PRO A 89 -11.08 -11.84 3.43
CA PRO A 89 -11.37 -11.16 2.16
C PRO A 89 -10.11 -10.85 1.33
N LEU A 90 -8.89 -11.02 1.85
CA LEU A 90 -7.66 -10.59 1.19
C LEU A 90 -7.51 -11.22 -0.20
N ILE A 91 -7.40 -12.55 -0.24
CA ILE A 91 -7.15 -13.27 -1.50
C ILE A 91 -8.33 -13.16 -2.47
N PRO A 92 -9.59 -13.35 -2.04
CA PRO A 92 -10.73 -13.22 -2.95
C PRO A 92 -10.87 -11.81 -3.55
N THR A 93 -10.59 -10.76 -2.76
CA THR A 93 -10.65 -9.37 -3.25
C THR A 93 -9.51 -9.08 -4.23
N ILE A 94 -8.32 -9.62 -4.02
CA ILE A 94 -7.20 -9.50 -4.97
C ILE A 94 -7.52 -10.26 -6.26
N ALA A 95 -8.00 -11.51 -6.17
CA ALA A 95 -8.34 -12.32 -7.34
C ALA A 95 -9.43 -11.66 -8.21
N CYS A 96 -10.45 -11.07 -7.58
CA CYS A 96 -11.48 -10.34 -8.28
C CYS A 96 -10.93 -9.09 -9.01
N GLN A 97 -10.09 -8.30 -8.34
CA GLN A 97 -9.44 -7.14 -8.97
C GLN A 97 -8.56 -7.54 -10.16
N ILE A 98 -7.81 -8.65 -10.04
CA ILE A 98 -6.99 -9.18 -11.14
C ILE A 98 -7.87 -9.59 -12.33
N ALA A 99 -8.99 -10.28 -12.10
CA ALA A 99 -9.92 -10.68 -13.16
C ALA A 99 -10.67 -9.49 -13.81
N VAL A 100 -10.67 -8.32 -13.17
CA VAL A 100 -11.15 -7.06 -13.76
C VAL A 100 -10.04 -6.38 -14.55
N ALA A 101 -8.82 -6.33 -14.01
CA ALA A 101 -7.67 -5.70 -14.66
C ALA A 101 -7.16 -6.48 -15.88
N ILE A 102 -7.30 -7.81 -15.86
CA ILE A 102 -6.90 -8.73 -16.94
C ILE A 102 -8.11 -9.63 -17.27
N PRO A 103 -8.95 -9.24 -18.23
CA PRO A 103 -10.14 -10.01 -18.62
C PRO A 103 -9.84 -11.46 -19.02
N GLU A 104 -8.67 -11.74 -19.59
CA GLU A 104 -8.22 -13.07 -19.99
C GLU A 104 -8.09 -14.06 -18.83
N ILE A 105 -7.92 -13.57 -17.59
CA ILE A 105 -7.84 -14.39 -16.37
C ILE A 105 -9.22 -14.80 -15.87
N ARG A 106 -10.25 -14.02 -16.17
CA ARG A 106 -11.61 -14.25 -15.65
C ARG A 106 -12.11 -15.69 -15.84
N PRO A 107 -12.08 -16.29 -17.05
CA PRO A 107 -12.58 -17.66 -17.23
C PRO A 107 -11.78 -18.70 -16.43
N LEU A 108 -10.48 -18.46 -16.20
CA LEU A 108 -9.64 -19.35 -15.40
C LEU A 108 -10.04 -19.32 -13.93
N VAL A 109 -10.34 -18.12 -13.39
CA VAL A 109 -10.79 -17.95 -12.01
C VAL A 109 -12.21 -18.48 -11.81
N GLU A 110 -13.12 -18.21 -12.76
CA GLU A 110 -14.49 -18.74 -12.72
C GLU A 110 -14.50 -20.26 -12.70
N LEU A 111 -13.69 -20.92 -13.55
CA LEU A 111 -13.58 -22.37 -13.57
C LEU A 111 -13.10 -22.96 -12.24
N VAL A 112 -12.18 -22.28 -11.54
CA VAL A 112 -11.72 -22.70 -10.20
C VAL A 112 -12.87 -22.64 -9.20
N ILE A 113 -13.66 -21.56 -9.23
CA ILE A 113 -14.81 -21.37 -8.32
C ILE A 113 -15.92 -22.37 -8.62
N GLU A 114 -16.22 -22.62 -9.90
CA GLU A 114 -17.22 -23.61 -10.32
C GLU A 114 -16.87 -25.02 -9.86
N ARG A 115 -15.59 -25.40 -9.95
CA ARG A 115 -15.10 -26.72 -9.53
C ARG A 115 -14.97 -26.87 -8.02
N ASP A 116 -14.73 -25.77 -7.32
CA ASP A 116 -14.48 -25.76 -5.88
C ASP A 116 -15.17 -24.57 -5.19
N PRO A 117 -16.50 -24.61 -5.00
CA PRO A 117 -17.25 -23.48 -4.44
C PRO A 117 -16.82 -23.10 -3.02
N ILE A 118 -16.24 -24.04 -2.26
CA ILE A 118 -15.74 -23.84 -0.90
C ILE A 118 -14.31 -23.28 -0.85
N ILE A 119 -13.72 -22.90 -1.99
CA ILE A 119 -12.36 -22.35 -2.08
C ILE A 119 -12.14 -21.18 -1.11
N PHE A 120 -13.18 -20.36 -0.88
CA PHE A 120 -13.14 -19.19 0.00
C PHE A 120 -12.96 -19.52 1.49
N ASP A 121 -13.23 -20.77 1.89
CA ASP A 121 -13.02 -21.27 3.26
C ASP A 121 -11.71 -22.05 3.41
N LYS A 122 -10.97 -22.27 2.30
CA LYS A 122 -9.68 -22.97 2.34
C LYS A 122 -8.56 -22.09 2.88
N SER A 123 -7.40 -22.70 3.12
CA SER A 123 -6.21 -22.00 3.61
C SER A 123 -5.80 -20.84 2.69
N ILE A 124 -5.15 -19.82 3.26
CA ILE A 124 -4.61 -18.67 2.51
C ILE A 124 -3.71 -19.12 1.35
N ALA A 125 -2.85 -20.11 1.60
CA ALA A 125 -1.96 -20.67 0.59
C ALA A 125 -2.75 -21.33 -0.56
N THR A 126 -3.78 -22.12 -0.23
CA THR A 126 -4.65 -22.75 -1.24
C THR A 126 -5.40 -21.71 -2.07
N GLN A 127 -5.98 -20.69 -1.43
CA GLN A 127 -6.66 -19.62 -2.14
C GLN A 127 -5.69 -18.86 -3.05
N LEU A 128 -4.50 -18.49 -2.56
CA LEU A 128 -3.50 -17.76 -3.33
C LEU A 128 -3.06 -18.57 -4.56
N GLN A 129 -2.76 -19.87 -4.38
CA GLN A 129 -2.33 -20.73 -5.47
C GLN A 129 -3.44 -20.89 -6.52
N SER A 130 -4.65 -21.25 -6.10
CA SER A 130 -5.74 -21.57 -7.03
C SER A 130 -6.36 -20.35 -7.71
N LEU A 131 -6.54 -19.23 -7.00
CA LEU A 131 -7.28 -18.07 -7.51
C LEU A 131 -6.37 -17.00 -8.16
N ILE A 132 -5.07 -17.00 -7.88
CA ILE A 132 -4.16 -15.96 -8.35
C ILE A 132 -3.00 -16.58 -9.13
N ILE A 133 -2.23 -17.45 -8.49
CA ILE A 133 -0.94 -17.90 -9.04
C ILE A 133 -1.12 -18.83 -10.25
N HIS A 134 -1.96 -19.86 -10.15
CA HIS A 134 -2.18 -20.77 -11.28
C HIS A 134 -2.78 -20.05 -12.49
N PRO A 135 -3.85 -19.23 -12.36
CA PRO A 135 -4.38 -18.47 -13.50
C PRO A 135 -3.34 -17.55 -14.15
N LEU A 136 -2.52 -16.87 -13.34
CA LEU A 136 -1.47 -15.99 -13.86
C LEU A 136 -0.33 -16.76 -14.53
N LYS A 137 -0.02 -17.97 -14.06
CA LYS A 137 0.98 -18.84 -14.67
C LYS A 137 0.55 -19.29 -16.06
N ASP A 138 -0.69 -19.74 -16.19
CA ASP A 138 -1.25 -20.20 -17.45
C ASP A 138 -1.25 -19.05 -18.47
N LEU A 139 -1.62 -17.85 -18.02
CA LEU A 139 -1.54 -16.64 -18.85
C LEU A 139 -0.09 -16.23 -19.16
N SER A 140 0.84 -16.39 -18.22
CA SER A 140 2.26 -16.11 -18.48
C SER A 140 2.84 -17.04 -19.54
N ALA A 141 2.39 -18.29 -19.59
CA ALA A 141 2.82 -19.26 -20.59
C ALA A 141 2.37 -18.89 -22.01
N SER A 142 1.30 -18.09 -22.16
CA SER A 142 0.87 -17.56 -23.48
C SER A 142 1.70 -16.36 -23.96
N GLY A 143 2.66 -15.88 -23.14
CA GLY A 143 3.49 -14.73 -23.45
C GLY A 143 2.84 -13.38 -23.14
N PHE A 144 1.66 -13.35 -22.50
CA PHE A 144 0.94 -12.12 -22.15
C PHE A 144 1.86 -11.10 -21.46
N PHE A 145 2.62 -11.54 -20.46
CA PHE A 145 3.49 -10.70 -19.67
C PHE A 145 4.83 -10.33 -20.32
N SER A 146 5.05 -10.64 -21.59
CA SER A 146 6.34 -10.37 -22.25
C SER A 146 6.66 -8.88 -22.36
N ASN A 147 5.66 -7.99 -22.24
CA ASN A 147 5.89 -6.54 -22.22
C ASN A 147 5.54 -5.91 -20.83
N PRO A 148 6.55 -5.56 -20.01
CA PRO A 148 6.36 -4.89 -18.73
C PRO A 148 5.74 -3.50 -18.78
N GLU A 149 5.84 -2.78 -19.90
CA GLU A 149 5.32 -1.41 -20.01
C GLU A 149 3.81 -1.36 -20.25
N ILE A 150 3.24 -2.47 -20.70
CA ILE A 150 1.82 -2.53 -21.10
C ILE A 150 0.99 -3.30 -20.07
N ASN A 151 1.62 -4.25 -19.36
CA ASN A 151 0.88 -5.15 -18.48
C ASN A 151 0.92 -4.70 -17.01
N PRO A 152 -0.24 -4.64 -16.34
CA PRO A 152 -0.30 -4.36 -14.91
C PRO A 152 0.37 -5.48 -14.11
N ARG A 153 1.11 -5.10 -13.06
CA ARG A 153 1.95 -6.01 -12.27
C ARG A 153 1.93 -5.74 -10.76
N LEU A 154 1.47 -4.55 -10.36
CA LEU A 154 1.57 -4.08 -8.99
C LEU A 154 0.40 -4.56 -8.13
N ILE A 155 0.71 -5.17 -6.99
CA ILE A 155 -0.25 -5.48 -5.93
C ILE A 155 0.15 -4.72 -4.66
N ILE A 156 -0.77 -3.95 -4.08
CA ILE A 156 -0.54 -3.18 -2.86
C ILE A 156 -1.29 -3.81 -1.70
N ILE A 157 -0.59 -4.02 -0.57
CA ILE A 157 -1.18 -4.48 0.69
C ILE A 157 -0.79 -3.50 1.81
N ASP A 158 -1.72 -2.66 2.24
CA ASP A 158 -1.50 -1.70 3.33
C ASP A 158 -2.04 -2.22 4.66
N GLY A 159 -1.29 -1.97 5.74
CA GLY A 159 -1.75 -2.24 7.10
C GLY A 159 -1.80 -3.73 7.46
N LEU A 160 -0.87 -4.55 6.98
CA LEU A 160 -0.85 -5.98 7.32
C LEU A 160 -0.85 -6.22 8.85
N ASP A 161 -0.25 -5.30 9.63
CA ASP A 161 -0.26 -5.29 11.09
C ASP A 161 -1.63 -4.99 11.73
N GLU A 162 -2.61 -4.54 10.94
CA GLU A 162 -3.99 -4.30 11.35
C GLU A 162 -4.89 -5.54 11.19
N CYS A 163 -4.36 -6.62 10.62
CA CYS A 163 -5.00 -7.93 10.68
C CYS A 163 -4.97 -8.47 12.11
N ASN A 164 -6.13 -8.84 12.63
CA ASN A 164 -6.34 -9.29 14.01
C ASN A 164 -5.75 -10.68 14.33
N ASP A 165 -5.18 -11.39 13.35
CA ASP A 165 -4.54 -12.69 13.52
C ASP A 165 -3.04 -12.63 13.12
N PRO A 166 -2.12 -12.57 14.11
CA PRO A 166 -0.68 -12.59 13.86
C PRO A 166 -0.17 -13.84 13.13
N LYS A 167 -0.84 -15.00 13.29
CA LYS A 167 -0.48 -16.23 12.57
C LYS A 167 -0.85 -16.08 11.09
N ALA A 168 -2.02 -15.53 10.79
CA ALA A 168 -2.43 -15.25 9.42
C ALA A 168 -1.48 -14.28 8.73
N GLN A 169 -1.00 -13.23 9.42
CA GLN A 169 0.02 -12.33 8.87
C GLN A 169 1.25 -13.12 8.40
N SER A 170 1.81 -14.00 9.24
CA SER A 170 2.97 -14.82 8.88
C SER A 170 2.68 -15.81 7.75
N MET A 171 1.46 -16.39 7.70
CA MET A 171 1.04 -17.28 6.63
C MET A 171 0.92 -16.56 5.28
N ILE A 172 0.39 -15.33 5.26
CA ILE A 172 0.32 -14.50 4.05
C ILE A 172 1.74 -14.27 3.50
N LEU A 173 2.67 -13.88 4.36
CA LEU A 173 4.06 -13.61 3.98
C LEU A 173 4.74 -14.82 3.37
N ARG A 174 4.62 -15.98 4.03
CA ARG A 174 5.21 -17.24 3.52
C ARG A 174 4.57 -17.65 2.19
N ALA A 175 3.24 -17.60 2.10
CA ALA A 175 2.54 -17.95 0.87
C ALA A 175 2.94 -17.07 -0.32
N LEU A 176 3.12 -15.76 -0.10
CA LEU A 176 3.63 -14.84 -1.13
C LEU A 176 5.07 -15.16 -1.52
N ALA A 177 5.94 -15.42 -0.54
CA ALA A 177 7.34 -15.78 -0.79
C ALA A 177 7.46 -17.07 -1.62
N ASP A 178 6.72 -18.11 -1.23
CA ASP A 178 6.72 -19.39 -1.90
C ASP A 178 6.19 -19.24 -3.33
N ALA A 179 5.13 -18.45 -3.52
CA ALA A 179 4.57 -18.15 -4.83
C ALA A 179 5.59 -17.46 -5.75
N ILE A 180 6.29 -16.44 -5.25
CA ILE A 180 7.30 -15.69 -6.01
C ILE A 180 8.50 -16.58 -6.38
N ARG A 181 8.96 -17.46 -5.47
CA ARG A 181 10.09 -18.37 -5.78
C ARG A 181 9.72 -19.46 -6.76
N ALA A 182 8.58 -20.10 -6.54
CA ALA A 182 8.17 -21.26 -7.32
C ALA A 182 7.78 -20.87 -8.74
N GLN A 183 7.31 -19.62 -8.93
CA GLN A 183 6.69 -19.17 -10.16
C GLN A 183 7.34 -17.84 -10.52
N LYS A 184 8.08 -17.80 -11.64
CA LYS A 184 8.70 -16.56 -12.19
C LYS A 184 7.63 -15.61 -12.75
N LEU A 185 6.60 -15.32 -11.97
CA LEU A 185 5.54 -14.40 -12.34
C LEU A 185 6.07 -12.97 -12.22
N PRO A 186 5.69 -12.07 -13.12
CA PRO A 186 6.17 -10.69 -13.14
C PRO A 186 5.46 -9.81 -12.09
N LEU A 187 4.97 -10.37 -10.98
CA LEU A 187 4.19 -9.64 -9.99
C LEU A 187 5.12 -8.95 -9.01
N ILE A 188 4.86 -7.66 -8.76
CA ILE A 188 5.54 -6.91 -7.72
C ILE A 188 4.56 -6.52 -6.62
N PHE A 189 5.01 -6.60 -5.38
CA PHE A 189 4.21 -6.31 -4.20
C PHE A 189 4.76 -5.11 -3.46
N ILE A 190 3.90 -4.19 -3.04
CA ILE A 190 4.25 -3.20 -2.02
C ILE A 190 3.45 -3.51 -0.77
N ILE A 191 4.16 -3.70 0.34
CA ILE A 191 3.52 -4.05 1.60
C ILE A 191 3.97 -3.07 2.68
N ALA A 192 3.00 -2.39 3.31
CA ALA A 192 3.27 -1.49 4.44
C ALA A 192 2.98 -2.15 5.78
N ARG A 193 3.87 -1.90 6.75
CA ARG A 193 3.74 -2.41 8.12
C ARG A 193 4.42 -1.51 9.16
N ARG A 194 4.03 -1.66 10.44
CA ARG A 194 4.68 -1.02 11.59
C ARG A 194 5.88 -1.83 12.15
N PRO A 195 6.90 -1.15 12.73
CA PRO A 195 8.06 -1.74 13.42
C PRO A 195 7.76 -2.68 14.58
N GLU A 196 6.69 -2.39 15.32
CA GLU A 196 6.50 -2.84 16.70
C GLU A 196 6.06 -4.30 16.83
N GLN A 197 5.80 -5.00 15.71
CA GLN A 197 5.31 -6.38 15.74
C GLN A 197 6.40 -7.36 15.29
N ASN A 198 6.94 -8.11 16.25
CA ASN A 198 7.91 -9.20 16.15
C ASN A 198 7.66 -10.18 14.99
N ILE A 199 8.08 -9.82 13.78
CA ILE A 199 8.20 -10.73 12.62
C ILE A 199 9.64 -10.72 12.08
N GLN A 200 10.60 -10.12 12.80
CA GLN A 200 12.02 -10.33 12.48
C GLN A 200 12.35 -11.82 12.33
N LEU A 201 11.69 -12.71 13.10
CA LEU A 201 11.85 -14.16 12.98
C LEU A 201 11.30 -14.77 11.67
N THR A 202 10.21 -14.25 11.10
CA THR A 202 9.72 -14.75 9.81
C THR A 202 10.51 -14.16 8.65
N PHE A 203 11.05 -12.94 8.78
CA PHE A 203 11.88 -12.30 7.75
C PHE A 203 13.33 -12.79 7.74
N ASN A 204 13.84 -13.23 8.89
CA ASN A 204 15.16 -13.84 9.02
C ASN A 204 15.17 -15.34 8.68
N SER A 205 14.03 -15.93 8.28
CA SER A 205 14.06 -17.28 7.72
C SER A 205 14.62 -17.24 6.30
N ASP A 206 15.44 -18.23 5.94
CA ASP A 206 16.01 -18.38 4.59
C ASP A 206 14.95 -18.28 3.48
N SER A 207 13.70 -18.62 3.82
CA SER A 207 12.52 -18.49 2.97
C SER A 207 12.08 -17.05 2.63
N LEU A 208 12.73 -15.99 3.10
CA LEU A 208 12.48 -14.62 2.61
C LEU A 208 13.73 -13.91 2.10
N ALA A 209 14.93 -14.46 2.31
CA ALA A 209 16.17 -13.88 1.84
C ALA A 209 16.17 -13.64 0.31
N GLY A 210 16.62 -12.46 -0.10
CA GLY A 210 16.78 -12.05 -1.50
C GLY A 210 15.49 -11.68 -2.26
N LEU A 211 14.31 -11.80 -1.65
CA LEU A 211 13.04 -11.50 -2.31
C LEU A 211 12.55 -10.07 -2.13
N TRP A 212 13.11 -9.36 -1.16
CA TRP A 212 12.54 -8.10 -0.70
C TRP A 212 13.55 -7.00 -0.45
N LYS A 213 13.06 -5.76 -0.59
CA LYS A 213 13.79 -4.54 -0.29
C LYS A 213 13.03 -3.74 0.75
N SER A 214 13.74 -3.20 1.73
CA SER A 214 13.15 -2.30 2.74
C SER A 214 13.26 -0.85 2.30
N LEU A 215 12.17 -0.09 2.44
CA LEU A 215 12.13 1.36 2.34
C LEU A 215 11.69 1.91 3.70
N VAL A 216 12.65 2.43 4.46
CA VAL A 216 12.44 2.92 5.81
C VAL A 216 12.11 4.40 5.79
N LEU A 217 10.94 4.77 6.31
CA LEU A 217 10.52 6.15 6.52
C LEU A 217 11.15 6.70 7.80
N ASP A 218 12.42 7.08 7.70
CA ASP A 218 13.18 7.74 8.77
C ASP A 218 13.42 9.24 8.46
N ASN A 219 14.36 9.84 9.18
CA ASN A 219 14.70 11.25 9.05
C ASN A 219 15.46 11.59 7.74
N THR A 220 15.92 10.60 6.97
CA THR A 220 16.60 10.85 5.68
C THR A 220 15.69 11.54 4.69
N TYR A 221 14.39 11.22 4.73
CA TYR A 221 13.34 11.84 3.91
C TYR A 221 12.78 13.14 4.50
N LYS A 222 13.47 13.73 5.47
CA LYS A 222 13.16 15.05 6.08
C LYS A 222 11.66 15.26 6.36
N PRO A 223 11.03 14.39 7.18
CA PRO A 223 9.59 14.47 7.44
C PRO A 223 9.15 15.81 8.04
N ASN A 224 10.03 16.53 8.74
CA ASN A 224 9.72 17.85 9.28
C ASN A 224 9.54 18.92 8.20
N ASP A 225 10.28 18.84 7.10
CA ASP A 225 10.13 19.77 5.96
C ASP A 225 8.79 19.52 5.27
N ASP A 226 8.42 18.25 5.08
CA ASP A 226 7.11 17.91 4.54
C ASP A 226 5.96 18.32 5.49
N ILE A 227 6.12 18.13 6.80
CA ILE A 227 5.13 18.54 7.81
C ILE A 227 4.98 20.06 7.82
N ARG A 228 6.07 20.81 7.65
CA ARG A 228 6.00 22.27 7.47
C ARG A 228 5.12 22.62 6.28
N THR A 229 5.40 22.04 5.11
CA THR A 229 4.62 22.31 3.87
C THR A 229 3.14 22.03 4.11
N PHE A 230 2.82 20.86 4.66
CA PHE A 230 1.45 20.49 5.01
C PHE A 230 0.78 21.50 5.95
N LEU A 231 1.44 21.88 7.05
CA LEU A 231 0.87 22.82 8.02
C LEU A 231 0.65 24.21 7.41
N VAL A 232 1.64 24.74 6.68
CA VAL A 232 1.55 26.07 6.07
C VAL A 232 0.39 26.12 5.07
N ASP A 233 0.33 25.15 4.15
CA ASP A 233 -0.75 25.10 3.15
C ASP A 233 -2.12 24.93 3.82
N SER A 234 -2.22 24.04 4.81
CA SER A 234 -3.47 23.79 5.55
C SER A 234 -3.96 25.03 6.30
N PHE A 235 -3.07 25.76 6.97
CA PHE A 235 -3.45 26.98 7.67
C PHE A 235 -3.81 28.12 6.72
N GLN A 236 -3.16 28.21 5.55
CA GLN A 236 -3.55 29.16 4.51
C GLN A 236 -4.94 28.84 3.96
N GLU A 237 -5.26 27.56 3.76
CA GLU A 237 -6.59 27.12 3.35
C GLU A 237 -7.63 27.46 4.43
N ILE A 238 -7.38 27.13 5.70
CA ILE A 238 -8.27 27.49 6.81
C ILE A 238 -8.50 29.00 6.84
N LYS A 239 -7.43 29.81 6.75
CA LYS A 239 -7.53 31.26 6.76
C LYS A 239 -8.36 31.78 5.60
N SER A 240 -8.13 31.30 4.38
CA SER A 240 -8.82 31.78 3.18
C SER A 240 -10.31 31.40 3.14
N THR A 241 -10.66 30.26 3.73
CA THR A 241 -12.05 29.75 3.79
C THR A 241 -12.82 30.21 5.03
N HIS A 242 -12.15 30.82 6.02
CA HIS A 242 -12.79 31.23 7.27
C HIS A 242 -13.81 32.38 7.05
N PRO A 243 -15.03 32.30 7.60
CA PRO A 243 -16.05 33.36 7.45
C PRO A 243 -15.59 34.75 7.94
N HIS A 244 -14.65 34.77 8.87
CA HIS A 244 -14.10 35.97 9.50
C HIS A 244 -12.63 36.22 9.12
N HIS A 245 -12.16 35.73 7.97
CA HIS A 245 -10.76 35.82 7.54
C HIS A 245 -10.17 37.25 7.60
N GLN A 246 -10.99 38.28 7.38
CA GLN A 246 -10.59 39.69 7.48
C GLN A 246 -10.10 40.11 8.88
N TYR A 247 -10.48 39.36 9.92
CA TYR A 247 -10.04 39.59 11.31
C TYR A 247 -8.88 38.68 11.71
N ILE A 248 -8.49 37.72 10.86
CA ILE A 248 -7.36 36.84 11.11
C ILE A 248 -6.06 37.60 10.76
N PRO A 249 -5.10 37.71 11.69
CA PRO A 249 -3.84 38.40 11.44
C PRO A 249 -3.11 37.88 10.19
N ASN A 250 -2.38 38.77 9.51
CA ASN A 250 -1.64 38.41 8.30
C ASN A 250 -0.57 37.34 8.55
N ASP A 251 0.04 37.40 9.73
CA ASP A 251 1.04 36.48 10.23
C ASP A 251 0.45 35.28 10.96
N TRP A 252 -0.86 35.01 10.87
CA TRP A 252 -1.45 33.81 11.48
C TRP A 252 -1.35 32.58 10.56
N PRO A 253 -0.94 31.42 11.11
CA PRO A 253 -0.26 31.27 12.39
C PRO A 253 1.18 31.78 12.31
N SER A 254 1.70 32.29 13.43
CA SER A 254 3.07 32.83 13.42
C SER A 254 4.08 31.74 13.09
N GLU A 255 5.20 32.16 12.50
CA GLU A 255 6.33 31.28 12.21
C GLU A 255 6.82 30.53 13.47
N SER A 256 6.72 31.16 14.64
CA SER A 256 7.02 30.51 15.93
C SER A 256 6.04 29.39 16.27
N ASN A 257 4.75 29.55 15.94
CA ASN A 257 3.73 28.52 16.15
C ASN A 257 3.93 27.35 15.19
N ILE A 258 4.21 27.60 13.91
CA ILE A 258 4.54 26.56 12.94
C ILE A 258 5.74 25.73 13.42
N ASN A 259 6.83 26.38 13.83
CA ASN A 259 8.02 25.69 14.31
C ASN A 259 7.74 24.89 15.62
N HIS A 260 6.89 25.41 16.49
CA HIS A 260 6.44 24.67 17.68
C HIS A 260 5.67 23.40 17.32
N LEU A 261 4.73 23.49 16.37
CA LEU A 261 3.94 22.36 15.90
C LEU A 261 4.82 21.31 15.22
N ILE A 262 5.76 21.71 14.36
CA ILE A 262 6.73 20.80 13.73
C ILE A 262 7.52 20.03 14.80
N LYS A 263 8.03 20.73 15.81
CA LYS A 263 8.76 20.11 16.92
C LYS A 263 7.89 19.12 17.69
N LYS A 264 6.62 19.45 17.94
CA LYS A 264 5.67 18.57 18.61
C LYS A 264 5.32 17.34 17.78
N SER A 265 5.21 17.49 16.46
CA SER A 265 4.91 16.38 15.54
C SER A 265 5.95 15.28 15.59
N SER A 266 7.22 15.57 15.92
CA SER A 266 8.29 14.57 15.99
C SER A 266 8.39 13.68 14.73
N GLY A 267 8.21 14.29 13.54
CA GLY A 267 8.19 13.58 12.26
C GLY A 267 6.91 12.79 11.95
N GLN A 268 5.86 12.88 12.78
CA GLN A 268 4.60 12.16 12.61
C GLN A 268 3.50 13.08 12.04
N PHE A 269 3.03 12.73 10.84
CA PHE A 269 1.93 13.44 10.16
C PHE A 269 0.61 13.36 10.91
N LEU A 270 0.37 12.25 11.63
CA LEU A 270 -0.87 12.08 12.39
C LEU A 270 -1.10 13.23 13.37
N TYR A 271 -0.06 13.66 14.09
CA TYR A 271 -0.17 14.80 15.00
C TYR A 271 -0.55 16.09 14.25
N ALA A 272 0.18 16.41 13.18
CA ALA A 272 -0.08 17.61 12.38
C ALA A 272 -1.51 17.60 11.81
N SER A 273 -1.99 16.46 11.30
CA SER A 273 -3.35 16.33 10.76
C SER A 273 -4.44 16.53 11.83
N VAL A 274 -4.18 16.11 13.07
CA VAL A 274 -5.10 16.34 14.18
C VAL A 274 -5.13 17.82 14.54
N VAL A 275 -3.98 18.51 14.57
CA VAL A 275 -3.92 19.95 14.83
C VAL A 275 -4.66 20.76 13.76
N VAL A 276 -4.54 20.41 12.49
CA VAL A 276 -5.26 21.11 11.41
C VAL A 276 -6.78 20.92 11.53
N ARG A 277 -7.23 19.78 12.07
CA ARG A 277 -8.64 19.42 12.17
C ARG A 277 -9.39 20.10 13.33
N TYR A 278 -8.69 20.51 14.40
CA TYR A 278 -9.28 20.99 15.66
C TYR A 278 -8.77 22.38 16.03
#